data_AF-A0A0W8F8F0-F1
#
_entry.id   AF-A0A0W8F8F0-F1
#
_cell.length_a   1.000
_cell.length_b   1.000
_cell.length_c   1.000
_cell.angle_alpha   90.00
_cell.angle_beta   90.00
_cell.angle_gamma   90.00
#
_symmetry.space_group_name_H-M   'P 1'
#
loop_
_entity.id
_entity.type
_entity.pdbx_description
1 polymer ?
#
loop_
_entity_poly.entity_id
_entity_poly.type
_entity_poly.pdbx_seq_one_letter_code
_entity_poly.pdbx_strand_id
1 'polypeptide(L)'
;MPRVVVKAIFGNIRFKCQRCGSCCHHKRPLEFDDLIPAEQIEDFWRSSNLIYLTEKDVHAISNRTGMRPPDFVDTLYDYSECYVKIEDEGRRVILDLPVLKSKEDTTCVFYQEGCSIYSVRPIACRLFPFRVEEETLDNGDILLNISYNPTCPGIGKGKMVDRKKLEGLVAEQFLLRTEDISPHIQKLNSSGEIASGARIYRTLPGRGRKRSSSI
;
A
#
# COMPACT_ATOMS: atom_id res chain seq x y z
N MET A 1 -4.38 24.05 -0.89
CA MET A 1 -3.81 22.69 -0.78
C MET A 1 -4.60 21.94 0.28
N PRO A 2 -5.09 20.74 -0.03
CA PRO A 2 -5.77 19.91 0.97
C PRO A 2 -4.80 19.58 2.10
N ARG A 3 -5.30 19.59 3.34
CA ARG A 3 -4.54 19.23 4.53
C ARG A 3 -4.66 17.73 4.77
N VAL A 4 -3.57 17.12 5.20
CA VAL A 4 -3.57 15.72 5.65
C VAL A 4 -3.55 15.71 7.18
N VAL A 5 -4.58 15.13 7.79
CA VAL A 5 -4.71 14.99 9.23
C VAL A 5 -4.57 13.52 9.58
N VAL A 6 -3.65 13.19 10.48
CA VAL A 6 -3.45 11.81 10.95
C VAL A 6 -3.89 11.71 12.39
N LYS A 7 -4.70 10.70 12.71
CA LYS A 7 -5.31 10.57 14.04
C LYS A 7 -5.41 9.12 14.49
N ALA A 8 -4.83 8.80 15.64
CA ALA A 8 -5.11 7.54 16.32
C ALA A 8 -6.48 7.55 17.02
N ILE A 9 -7.37 6.64 16.60
CA ILE A 9 -8.76 6.55 17.10
C ILE A 9 -8.96 5.42 18.13
N PHE A 10 -7.91 5.12 18.91
CA PHE A 10 -7.97 4.11 19.97
C PHE A 10 -7.40 4.62 21.29
N GLY A 11 -7.83 3.99 22.39
CA GLY A 11 -7.38 4.27 23.76
C GLY A 11 -5.90 3.95 24.00
N ASN A 12 -5.50 3.93 25.27
CA ASN A 12 -4.13 3.58 25.64
C ASN A 12 -3.95 2.06 25.49
N ILE A 13 -3.07 1.64 24.58
CA ILE A 13 -2.76 0.22 24.37
C ILE A 13 -1.26 -0.05 24.46
N ARG A 14 -0.92 -1.30 24.79
CA ARG A 14 0.45 -1.81 24.72
C ARG A 14 0.66 -2.63 23.46
N PHE A 15 1.83 -2.52 22.85
CA PHE A 15 2.20 -3.35 21.72
C PHE A 15 3.67 -3.76 21.73
N LYS A 16 3.93 -5.01 21.37
CA LYS A 16 5.26 -5.51 20.96
C LYS A 16 5.09 -6.56 19.88
N CYS A 17 5.74 -6.38 18.74
CA CYS A 17 5.80 -7.40 17.71
C CYS A 17 6.41 -8.70 18.27
N GLN A 18 5.68 -9.81 18.16
CA GLN A 18 6.13 -11.13 18.64
C GLN A 18 6.94 -11.91 17.61
N ARG A 19 7.19 -11.33 16.43
CA ARG A 19 7.82 -11.99 15.28
C ARG A 19 7.13 -13.29 14.83
N CYS A 20 5.83 -13.40 15.10
CA CYS A 20 5.01 -14.59 14.83
C CYS A 20 4.54 -14.75 13.38
N GLY A 21 4.90 -13.84 12.47
CA GLY A 21 4.48 -13.93 11.05
C GLY A 21 3.05 -13.53 10.74
N SER A 22 2.20 -13.15 11.71
CA SER A 22 0.79 -12.80 11.44
C SER A 22 0.60 -11.67 10.41
N CYS A 23 1.57 -10.76 10.27
CA CYS A 23 1.58 -9.69 9.27
C CYS A 23 1.99 -10.13 7.86
N CYS A 24 2.53 -11.34 7.71
CA CYS A 24 3.13 -11.83 6.47
C CYS A 24 2.16 -12.66 5.63
N HIS A 25 0.86 -12.47 5.79
CA HIS A 25 -0.18 -13.17 5.04
C HIS A 25 -1.01 -12.13 4.29
N HIS A 26 -0.99 -12.17 2.96
CA HIS A 26 -1.70 -11.22 2.12
C HIS A 26 -3.06 -11.79 1.69
N LYS A 27 -4.11 -11.04 1.96
CA LYS A 27 -5.49 -11.30 1.64
C LYS A 27 -5.85 -10.50 0.40
N ARG A 28 -6.18 -11.23 -0.66
CA ARG A 28 -6.67 -10.72 -1.94
C ARG A 28 -8.13 -11.15 -2.08
N PRO A 29 -9.09 -10.27 -1.80
CA PRO A 29 -10.51 -10.58 -1.95
C PRO A 29 -10.83 -10.96 -3.40
N LEU A 30 -11.62 -12.01 -3.61
CA LEU A 30 -11.96 -12.53 -4.94
C LEU A 30 -13.13 -11.76 -5.57
N GLU A 31 -13.90 -11.07 -4.74
CA GLU A 31 -15.10 -10.33 -5.10
C GLU A 31 -14.84 -9.02 -5.88
N PHE A 32 -13.59 -8.54 -5.92
CA PHE A 32 -13.22 -7.33 -6.67
C PHE A 32 -12.64 -7.67 -8.05
N ASP A 33 -12.83 -6.80 -9.03
CA ASP A 33 -12.13 -6.88 -10.31
C ASP A 33 -10.66 -6.44 -10.17
N ASP A 34 -9.86 -6.68 -11.22
CA ASP A 34 -8.45 -6.28 -11.23
C ASP A 34 -8.26 -4.75 -11.17
N LEU A 35 -9.23 -4.01 -11.72
CA LEU A 35 -9.27 -2.55 -11.71
C LEU A 35 -10.42 -2.10 -10.79
N ILE A 36 -10.06 -1.60 -9.62
CA ILE A 36 -11.00 -1.20 -8.58
C ILE A 36 -11.26 0.29 -8.74
N PRO A 37 -12.50 0.72 -9.03
CA PRO A 37 -12.81 2.12 -9.20
C PRO A 37 -12.82 2.83 -7.84
N ALA A 38 -12.64 4.16 -7.85
CA ALA A 38 -12.52 4.98 -6.64
C ALA A 38 -13.65 4.75 -5.62
N GLU A 39 -14.86 4.49 -6.09
CA GLU A 39 -16.05 4.31 -5.25
C GLU A 39 -16.05 2.99 -4.45
N GLN A 40 -15.20 2.02 -4.79
CA GLN A 40 -15.08 0.73 -4.10
C GLN A 40 -13.81 0.61 -3.24
N ILE A 41 -12.96 1.66 -3.20
CA ILE A 41 -11.65 1.60 -2.54
C ILE A 41 -11.76 1.37 -1.03
N GLU A 42 -12.78 1.94 -0.39
CA GLU A 42 -12.99 1.75 1.04
C GLU A 42 -13.28 0.28 1.37
N ASP A 43 -14.24 -0.34 0.67
CA ASP A 43 -14.57 -1.76 0.84
C ASP A 43 -13.38 -2.66 0.52
N PHE A 44 -12.61 -2.30 -0.50
CA PHE A 44 -11.39 -3.02 -0.86
C PHE A 44 -10.33 -2.98 0.26
N TRP A 45 -10.08 -1.81 0.86
CA TRP A 45 -9.14 -1.71 1.98
C TRP A 45 -9.63 -2.40 3.25
N ARG A 46 -10.94 -2.46 3.49
CA ARG A 46 -11.52 -3.21 4.61
C ARG A 46 -11.36 -4.73 4.44
N SER A 47 -11.39 -5.21 3.20
CA SER A 47 -11.38 -6.64 2.87
C SER A 47 -10.02 -7.20 2.48
N SER A 48 -9.04 -6.36 2.11
CA SER A 48 -7.67 -6.73 1.74
C SER A 48 -6.63 -6.32 2.79
N ASN A 49 -5.40 -6.84 2.68
CA ASN A 49 -4.24 -6.34 3.44
C ASN A 49 -2.95 -6.38 2.60
N LEU A 50 -3.07 -5.91 1.36
CA LEU A 50 -1.91 -5.75 0.48
C LEU A 50 -0.89 -4.78 1.09
N ILE A 51 0.38 -5.17 1.02
CA ILE A 51 1.47 -4.34 1.53
C ILE A 51 2.02 -3.51 0.38
N TYR A 52 1.54 -2.28 0.26
CA TYR A 52 2.08 -1.31 -0.68
C TYR A 52 3.54 -0.96 -0.35
N LEU A 53 4.36 -0.93 -1.39
CA LEU A 53 5.76 -0.55 -1.34
C LEU A 53 5.94 0.85 -1.90
N THR A 54 6.79 1.65 -1.26
CA THR A 54 7.31 2.89 -1.84
C THR A 54 8.57 2.58 -2.65
N GLU A 55 9.02 3.51 -3.48
CA GLU A 55 10.30 3.41 -4.20
C GLU A 55 11.45 3.14 -3.22
N LYS A 56 11.46 3.86 -2.08
CA LYS A 56 12.44 3.66 -1.00
C LYS A 56 12.40 2.25 -0.41
N ASP A 57 11.22 1.66 -0.24
CA ASP A 57 11.10 0.29 0.26
C ASP A 57 11.68 -0.72 -0.76
N VAL A 58 11.39 -0.54 -2.04
CA VAL A 58 11.93 -1.39 -3.12
C VAL A 58 13.46 -1.33 -3.15
N HIS A 59 14.04 -0.14 -3.10
CA HIS A 59 15.50 0.04 -3.05
C HIS A 59 16.12 -0.59 -1.80
N ALA A 60 15.53 -0.35 -0.63
CA ALA A 60 16.04 -0.90 0.64
C ALA A 60 16.01 -2.44 0.67
N ILE A 61 14.95 -3.05 0.13
CA ILE A 61 14.85 -4.51 0.02
C ILE A 61 15.90 -5.04 -0.96
N SER A 62 15.99 -4.45 -2.16
CA SER A 62 16.97 -4.87 -3.18
C SER A 62 18.40 -4.80 -2.65
N ASN A 63 18.76 -3.71 -1.97
CA ASN A 63 20.08 -3.53 -1.37
C ASN A 63 20.38 -4.57 -0.27
N ARG A 64 19.36 -4.96 0.51
CA ARG A 64 19.54 -5.92 1.61
C ARG A 64 19.64 -7.38 1.13
N THR A 65 18.90 -7.73 0.08
CA THR A 65 18.69 -9.12 -0.36
C THR A 65 19.46 -9.47 -1.62
N GLY A 66 19.87 -8.48 -2.42
CA GLY A 66 20.40 -8.69 -3.77
C GLY A 66 19.37 -9.12 -4.81
N MET A 67 18.08 -9.17 -4.44
CA MET A 67 16.99 -9.54 -5.36
C MET A 67 16.65 -8.38 -6.29
N ARG A 68 16.18 -8.69 -7.49
CA ARG A 68 15.65 -7.66 -8.40
C ARG A 68 14.20 -7.36 -8.03
N PRO A 69 13.71 -6.13 -8.24
CA PRO A 69 12.33 -5.76 -7.92
C PRO A 69 11.26 -6.73 -8.44
N PRO A 70 11.29 -7.22 -9.71
CA PRO A 70 10.27 -8.17 -10.20
C PRO A 70 10.19 -9.51 -9.43
N ASP A 71 11.22 -9.85 -8.66
CA ASP A 71 11.28 -11.09 -7.89
C ASP A 71 10.48 -10.98 -6.59
N PHE A 72 10.23 -9.76 -6.07
CA PHE A 72 9.53 -9.54 -4.81
C PHE A 72 8.41 -8.48 -4.83
N VAL A 73 8.29 -7.74 -5.92
CA VAL A 73 7.20 -6.82 -6.21
C VAL A 73 6.14 -7.52 -7.05
N ASP A 74 4.88 -7.18 -6.78
CA ASP A 74 3.72 -7.62 -7.54
C ASP A 74 2.91 -6.39 -7.98
N THR A 75 2.52 -6.38 -9.25
CA THR A 75 1.79 -5.32 -9.97
C THR A 75 0.85 -5.98 -10.98
N LEU A 76 -0.20 -5.27 -11.40
CA LEU A 76 -1.11 -5.81 -12.41
C LEU A 76 -0.50 -5.73 -13.81
N TYR A 77 0.32 -4.71 -14.07
CA TYR A 77 1.06 -4.55 -15.31
C TYR A 77 2.52 -4.97 -15.12
N ASP A 78 3.31 -4.94 -16.19
CA ASP A 78 4.75 -5.12 -16.07
C ASP A 78 5.38 -4.05 -15.19
N TYR A 79 6.14 -4.52 -14.21
CA TYR A 79 6.79 -3.67 -13.24
C TYR A 79 7.75 -2.72 -13.95
N SER A 80 7.56 -1.43 -13.69
CA SER A 80 8.35 -0.32 -14.20
C SER A 80 8.41 0.75 -13.12
N GLU A 81 9.33 1.70 -13.24
CA GLU A 81 9.40 2.88 -12.35
C GLU A 81 8.26 3.88 -12.61
N CYS A 82 7.28 3.56 -13.47
CA CYS A 82 6.07 4.35 -13.66
C CYS A 82 4.85 3.58 -13.12
N TYR A 83 4.31 4.06 -11.99
CA TYR A 83 3.16 3.47 -11.29
C TYR A 83 1.80 3.98 -11.78
N VAL A 84 1.78 4.78 -12.84
CA VAL A 84 0.57 5.31 -13.47
C VAL A 84 0.47 4.76 -14.88
N LYS A 85 -0.66 4.13 -15.20
CA LYS A 85 -1.00 3.68 -16.55
C LYS A 85 -2.22 4.43 -17.03
N ILE A 86 -2.33 4.56 -18.35
CA ILE A 86 -3.49 5.15 -18.99
C ILE A 86 -4.11 4.10 -19.90
N GLU A 87 -5.43 3.99 -19.84
CA GLU A 87 -6.23 3.17 -20.76
C GLU A 87 -7.40 3.99 -21.33
N ASP A 88 -8.08 3.44 -22.34
CA ASP A 88 -9.26 4.04 -22.98
C ASP A 88 -9.04 5.48 -23.44
N GLU A 89 -7.96 5.75 -24.19
CA GLU A 89 -7.67 7.09 -24.76
C GLU A 89 -7.61 8.19 -23.69
N GLY A 90 -6.99 7.92 -22.54
CA GLY A 90 -6.89 8.90 -21.46
C GLY A 90 -8.07 8.89 -20.48
N ARG A 91 -9.14 8.11 -20.74
CA ARG A 91 -10.34 8.12 -19.88
C ARG A 91 -10.18 7.31 -18.60
N ARG A 92 -9.21 6.39 -18.54
CA ARG A 92 -8.88 5.63 -17.33
C ARG A 92 -7.46 5.92 -16.89
N VAL A 93 -7.31 6.48 -15.68
CA VAL A 93 -6.03 6.63 -15.00
C VAL A 93 -5.91 5.51 -13.98
N ILE A 94 -4.91 4.66 -14.14
CA ILE A 94 -4.74 3.44 -13.34
C ILE A 94 -3.49 3.60 -12.48
N LEU A 95 -3.67 3.54 -11.17
CA LEU A 95 -2.59 3.61 -10.21
C LEU A 95 -2.14 2.18 -9.85
N ASP A 96 -1.19 1.66 -10.63
CA ASP A 96 -0.62 0.32 -10.48
C ASP A 96 0.53 0.32 -9.47
N LEU A 97 0.18 0.55 -8.21
CA LEU A 97 1.17 0.66 -7.14
C LEU A 97 1.81 -0.71 -6.83
N PRO A 98 3.13 -0.76 -6.63
CA PRO A 98 3.80 -2.00 -6.29
C PRO A 98 3.38 -2.48 -4.91
N VAL A 99 3.08 -3.77 -4.78
CA VAL A 99 2.84 -4.43 -3.49
C VAL A 99 3.85 -5.55 -3.28
N LEU A 100 4.05 -5.97 -2.02
CA LEU A 100 4.84 -7.18 -1.76
C LEU A 100 4.17 -8.39 -2.40
N LYS A 101 4.97 -9.14 -3.16
CA LYS A 101 4.58 -10.42 -3.72
C LYS A 101 4.27 -11.43 -2.62
N SER A 102 3.28 -12.28 -2.89
CA SER A 102 3.01 -13.47 -2.10
C SER A 102 3.36 -14.73 -2.88
N LYS A 103 3.58 -15.82 -2.15
CA LYS A 103 3.59 -17.17 -2.67
C LYS A 103 2.15 -17.61 -2.97
N GLU A 104 2.00 -18.82 -3.52
CA GLU A 104 0.71 -19.44 -3.83
C GLU A 104 -0.18 -19.62 -2.59
N ASP A 105 0.43 -19.92 -1.44
CA ASP A 105 -0.24 -20.08 -0.15
C ASP A 105 -0.63 -18.75 0.52
N THR A 106 -0.53 -17.63 -0.20
CA THR A 106 -0.79 -16.26 0.25
C THR A 106 0.21 -15.68 1.27
N THR A 107 1.22 -16.43 1.69
CA THR A 107 2.29 -15.89 2.53
C THR A 107 3.20 -14.96 1.72
N CYS A 108 3.76 -13.94 2.37
CA CYS A 108 4.75 -13.05 1.75
C CYS A 108 5.97 -13.86 1.28
N VAL A 109 6.54 -13.50 0.12
CA VAL A 109 7.75 -14.16 -0.42
C VAL A 109 8.94 -14.17 0.54
N PHE A 110 9.00 -13.22 1.47
CA PHE A 110 10.05 -13.13 2.48
C PHE A 110 9.76 -13.89 3.78
N TYR A 111 8.59 -14.52 3.89
CA TYR A 111 8.21 -15.31 5.06
C TYR A 111 8.72 -16.75 4.94
N GLN A 112 9.41 -17.22 5.97
CA GLN A 112 9.75 -18.64 6.18
C GLN A 112 9.25 -19.00 7.59
N GLU A 113 10.14 -19.22 8.55
CA GLU A 113 9.81 -19.31 9.99
C GLU A 113 9.81 -17.92 10.68
N GLY A 114 9.51 -16.88 9.91
CA GLY A 114 9.71 -15.48 10.26
C GLY A 114 10.02 -14.62 9.04
N CYS A 115 9.98 -13.30 9.23
CA CYS A 115 10.28 -12.35 8.16
C CYS A 115 11.80 -12.25 7.96
N SER A 116 12.31 -12.75 6.83
CA SER A 116 13.74 -12.71 6.49
C SER A 116 14.28 -11.28 6.31
N ILE A 117 13.43 -10.33 5.95
CA ILE A 117 13.77 -8.91 5.79
C ILE A 117 13.40 -8.06 7.02
N TYR A 118 13.32 -8.64 8.22
CA TYR A 118 12.79 -7.95 9.42
C TYR A 118 13.43 -6.58 9.69
N SER A 119 14.73 -6.44 9.42
CA SER A 119 15.51 -5.22 9.63
C SER A 119 15.23 -4.10 8.62
N VAL A 120 14.73 -4.44 7.43
CA VAL A 120 14.42 -3.50 6.34
C VAL A 120 12.96 -3.57 5.93
N ARG A 121 12.08 -3.97 6.86
CA ARG A 121 10.63 -4.08 6.58
C ARG A 121 10.10 -2.78 6.00
N PRO A 122 9.20 -2.83 5.00
CA PRO A 122 8.50 -1.66 4.52
C PRO A 122 7.76 -0.93 5.63
N ILE A 123 7.51 0.37 5.47
CA ILE A 123 6.75 1.14 6.47
C ILE A 123 5.38 0.49 6.72
N ALA A 124 4.69 0.06 5.67
CA ALA A 124 3.44 -0.71 5.75
C ALA A 124 3.54 -1.94 6.68
N CYS A 125 4.63 -2.72 6.59
CA CYS A 125 4.86 -3.87 7.47
C CYS A 125 5.20 -3.47 8.91
N ARG A 126 5.83 -2.30 9.13
CA ARG A 126 6.13 -1.77 10.47
C ARG A 126 4.87 -1.27 11.17
N LEU A 127 3.89 -0.79 10.41
CA LEU A 127 2.61 -0.33 10.93
C LEU A 127 1.74 -1.47 11.43
N PHE A 128 1.89 -2.72 10.98
CA PHE A 128 1.10 -3.81 11.54
C PHE A 128 1.32 -3.94 13.07
N PRO A 129 0.26 -4.03 13.89
CA PRO A 129 -1.15 -4.32 13.56
C PRO A 129 -2.06 -3.11 13.39
N PHE A 130 -1.52 -1.90 13.32
CA PHE A 130 -2.29 -0.68 13.09
C PHE A 130 -2.82 -0.65 11.65
N ARG A 131 -4.08 -0.26 11.50
CA ARG A 131 -4.77 -0.11 10.21
C ARG A 131 -5.05 1.36 9.99
N VAL A 132 -4.90 1.82 8.76
CA VAL A 132 -5.15 3.22 8.38
C VAL A 132 -6.34 3.22 7.44
N GLU A 133 -7.40 3.90 7.86
CA GLU A 133 -8.55 4.22 7.02
C GLU A 133 -8.37 5.64 6.52
N GLU A 134 -8.47 5.84 5.20
CA GLU A 134 -8.32 7.14 4.55
C GLU A 134 -9.70 7.63 4.09
N GLU A 135 -10.05 8.84 4.50
CA GLU A 135 -11.31 9.51 4.20
C GLU A 135 -11.00 10.87 3.56
N THR A 136 -11.62 11.17 2.42
CA THR A 136 -11.56 12.51 1.82
C THR A 136 -12.80 13.29 2.23
N LEU A 137 -12.60 14.42 2.90
CA LEU A 137 -13.66 15.30 3.38
C LEU A 137 -14.20 16.18 2.23
N ASP A 138 -15.41 16.73 2.41
CA ASP A 138 -16.07 17.59 1.40
C ASP A 138 -15.23 18.82 1.00
N ASN A 139 -14.36 19.30 1.89
CA ASN A 139 -13.46 20.43 1.65
C ASN A 139 -12.16 20.01 0.94
N GLY A 140 -12.00 18.73 0.60
CA GLY A 140 -10.83 18.12 -0.03
C GLY A 140 -9.73 17.70 0.94
N ASP A 141 -9.85 17.97 2.24
CA ASP A 141 -8.87 17.50 3.23
C ASP A 141 -8.91 15.97 3.36
N ILE A 142 -7.77 15.39 3.72
CA ILE A 142 -7.61 13.94 3.87
C ILE A 142 -7.45 13.61 5.35
N LEU A 143 -8.30 12.73 5.87
CA LEU A 143 -8.22 12.21 7.22
C LEU A 143 -7.71 10.76 7.21
N LEU A 144 -6.61 10.51 7.91
CA LEU A 144 -6.00 9.19 8.09
C LEU A 144 -6.28 8.71 9.51
N ASN A 145 -7.35 7.91 9.67
CA ASN A 145 -7.76 7.35 10.94
C ASN A 145 -7.02 6.04 11.22
N ILE A 146 -6.27 6.00 12.32
CA ILE A 146 -5.49 4.84 12.72
C ILE A 146 -6.27 4.02 13.75
N SER A 147 -6.64 2.80 13.38
CA SER A 147 -7.18 1.76 14.25
C SER A 147 -6.16 0.62 14.40
N TYR A 148 -6.55 -0.53 14.96
CA TYR A 148 -5.65 -1.69 15.08
C TYR A 148 -6.42 -3.00 14.98
N ASN A 149 -5.71 -4.07 14.58
CA ASN A 149 -6.23 -5.42 14.62
C ASN A 149 -6.13 -5.99 16.06
N PRO A 150 -7.26 -6.19 16.78
CA PRO A 150 -7.24 -6.65 18.16
C PRO A 150 -6.80 -8.11 18.30
N THR A 151 -6.87 -8.92 17.24
CA THR A 151 -6.47 -10.33 17.28
C THR A 151 -4.96 -10.53 17.11
N CYS A 152 -4.19 -9.46 16.92
CA CYS A 152 -2.74 -9.57 16.82
C CYS A 152 -2.12 -10.05 18.15
N PRO A 153 -1.29 -11.11 18.15
CA PRO A 153 -0.65 -11.65 19.36
C PRO A 153 0.25 -10.65 20.12
N GLY A 154 0.63 -9.55 19.48
CA GLY A 154 1.44 -8.50 20.09
C GLY A 154 0.66 -7.45 20.87
N ILE A 155 -0.66 -7.40 20.73
CA ILE A 155 -1.52 -6.46 21.47
C ILE A 155 -1.55 -6.84 22.96
N GLY A 156 -1.50 -5.82 23.82
CA GLY A 156 -1.41 -5.99 25.27
C GLY A 156 -0.01 -6.35 25.79
N LYS A 157 0.97 -6.57 24.90
CA LYS A 157 2.35 -6.89 25.26
C LYS A 157 3.26 -5.66 25.14
N GLY A 158 4.38 -5.64 25.85
CA GLY A 158 5.41 -4.61 25.68
C GLY A 158 5.06 -3.23 26.23
N LYS A 159 5.53 -2.19 25.54
CA LYS A 159 5.42 -0.79 25.97
C LYS A 159 4.12 -0.17 25.49
N MET A 160 3.72 0.92 26.15
CA MET A 160 2.66 1.80 25.65
C MET A 160 3.00 2.29 24.25
N VAL A 161 2.02 2.26 23.35
CA VAL A 161 2.18 2.77 21.99
C VAL A 161 2.37 4.28 22.03
N ASP A 162 3.45 4.76 21.43
CA ASP A 162 3.68 6.17 21.20
C ASP A 162 2.84 6.61 19.99
N ARG A 163 1.73 7.28 20.25
CA ARG A 163 0.80 7.75 19.20
C ARG A 163 1.46 8.74 18.26
N LYS A 164 2.27 9.67 18.74
CA LYS A 164 2.93 10.67 17.89
C LYS A 164 3.90 10.00 16.92
N LYS A 165 4.66 9.02 17.41
CA LYS A 165 5.55 8.23 16.56
C LYS A 165 4.77 7.42 15.52
N LEU A 166 3.65 6.82 15.92
CA LEU A 166 2.80 6.06 15.01
C LEU A 166 2.16 6.95 13.93
N GLU A 167 1.60 8.09 14.32
CA GLU A 167 1.02 9.09 13.42
C GLU A 167 2.07 9.63 12.45
N GLY A 168 3.29 9.91 12.93
CA GLY A 168 4.42 10.30 12.08
C GLY A 168 4.79 9.25 11.04
N LEU A 169 4.76 7.96 11.41
CA LEU A 169 5.05 6.86 10.48
C LEU A 169 3.95 6.70 9.41
N VAL A 170 2.68 6.92 9.76
CA VAL A 170 1.57 6.93 8.80
C VAL A 170 1.67 8.13 7.86
N ALA A 171 1.96 9.32 8.39
CA ALA A 171 2.17 10.52 7.58
C ALA A 171 3.34 10.34 6.60
N GLU A 172 4.46 9.79 7.07
CA GLU A 172 5.62 9.47 6.23
C GLU A 172 5.23 8.51 5.09
N GLN A 173 4.52 7.41 5.40
CA GLN A 173 4.08 6.47 4.36
C GLN A 173 3.17 7.14 3.32
N PHE A 174 2.23 7.97 3.77
CA PHE A 174 1.31 8.67 2.88
C PHE A 174 2.05 9.65 1.95
N LEU A 175 2.99 10.42 2.50
CA LEU A 175 3.79 11.38 1.73
C LEU A 175 4.65 10.67 0.68
N LEU A 176 5.39 9.62 1.07
CA LEU A 176 6.24 8.88 0.13
C LEU A 176 5.44 8.28 -1.02
N ARG A 177 4.27 7.68 -0.74
CA ARG A 177 3.39 7.16 -1.80
C ARG A 177 2.89 8.26 -2.73
N THR A 178 2.67 9.46 -2.22
CA THR A 178 2.24 10.61 -3.02
C THR A 178 3.37 11.14 -3.90
N GLU A 179 4.60 11.21 -3.35
CA GLU A 179 5.81 11.59 -4.08
C GLU A 179 6.13 10.61 -5.22
N ASP A 180 5.89 9.32 -5.01
CA ASP A 180 6.08 8.26 -6.00
C ASP A 180 5.08 8.34 -7.18
N ILE A 181 3.97 9.07 -7.06
CA ILE A 181 2.88 9.11 -8.07
C ILE A 181 2.77 10.48 -8.73
N SER A 182 2.86 11.55 -7.93
CA SER A 182 2.53 12.92 -8.36
C SER A 182 3.31 13.38 -9.59
N PRO A 183 4.63 13.13 -9.72
CA PRO A 183 5.39 13.54 -10.90
C PRO A 183 4.89 12.89 -12.19
N HIS A 184 4.47 11.62 -12.13
CA HIS A 184 3.95 10.89 -13.28
C HIS A 184 2.60 11.47 -13.73
N ILE A 185 1.68 11.71 -12.78
CA ILE A 185 0.38 12.32 -13.07
C ILE A 185 0.55 13.72 -13.65
N GLN A 186 1.44 14.55 -13.08
CA GLN A 186 1.71 15.90 -13.58
C GLN A 186 2.24 15.88 -15.01
N LYS A 187 3.18 14.97 -15.30
CA LYS A 187 3.72 14.79 -16.66
C LYS A 187 2.62 14.43 -17.66
N LEU A 188 1.81 13.42 -17.36
CA LEU A 188 0.73 12.93 -18.23
C LEU A 188 -0.39 13.97 -18.44
N ASN A 189 -0.70 14.75 -17.40
CA ASN A 189 -1.62 15.88 -17.54
C ASN A 189 -1.03 16.97 -18.45
N SER A 190 0.25 17.30 -18.29
CA SER A 190 0.91 18.34 -19.10
C SER A 190 1.06 17.99 -20.57
N SER A 191 1.15 16.69 -20.90
CA SER A 191 1.17 16.19 -22.28
C SER A 191 -0.21 16.00 -22.89
N GLY A 192 -1.29 16.19 -22.12
CA GLY A 192 -2.67 16.02 -22.59
C GLY A 192 -3.09 14.56 -22.76
N GLU A 193 -2.36 13.62 -22.17
CA GLU A 193 -2.64 12.18 -22.26
C GLU A 193 -3.81 11.77 -21.35
N ILE A 194 -4.10 12.55 -20.29
CA ILE A 194 -5.24 12.34 -19.40
C ILE A 194 -6.44 13.13 -19.94
N ALA A 195 -7.51 12.42 -20.27
CA ALA A 195 -8.74 13.04 -20.76
C ALA A 195 -9.45 13.82 -19.64
N SER A 196 -10.17 14.88 -20.02
CA SER A 196 -11.03 15.60 -19.06
C SER A 196 -12.09 14.66 -18.48
N GLY A 197 -12.21 14.63 -17.15
CA GLY A 197 -13.12 13.74 -16.44
C GLY A 197 -12.67 12.28 -16.38
N ALA A 198 -11.38 12.01 -16.61
CA ALA A 198 -10.83 10.67 -16.46
C ALA A 198 -11.13 10.07 -15.08
N ARG A 199 -11.47 8.78 -15.08
CA ARG A 199 -11.75 8.03 -13.85
C ARG A 199 -10.48 7.39 -13.32
N ILE A 200 -10.32 7.40 -12.00
CA ILE A 200 -9.16 6.83 -11.31
C ILE A 200 -9.48 5.41 -10.84
N TYR A 201 -8.56 4.49 -11.09
CA TYR A 201 -8.63 3.10 -10.66
C TYR A 201 -7.39 2.72 -9.84
N ARG A 202 -7.56 1.84 -8.85
CA ARG A 202 -6.47 1.09 -8.21
C ARG A 202 -6.39 -0.32 -8.79
N THR A 203 -5.22 -0.94 -8.68
CA THR A 203 -5.03 -2.31 -9.14
C THR A 203 -5.14 -3.34 -8.00
N LEU A 204 -5.63 -4.52 -8.34
CA LEU A 204 -5.56 -5.74 -7.53
C LEU A 204 -4.58 -6.74 -8.19
N PRO A 205 -3.28 -6.69 -7.84
CA PRO A 205 -2.28 -7.60 -8.38
C PRO A 205 -2.35 -9.00 -7.73
N GLY A 206 -1.70 -9.99 -8.35
CA GLY A 206 -1.54 -11.35 -7.80
C GLY A 206 -2.46 -12.44 -8.36
N ARG A 207 -3.21 -12.18 -9.44
CA ARG A 207 -4.03 -13.17 -10.17
C ARG A 207 -3.28 -13.91 -11.29
N GLY A 208 -1.96 -13.77 -11.38
CA GLY A 208 -1.09 -14.57 -12.24
C GLY A 208 -1.03 -14.16 -13.72
N ARG A 209 -1.99 -13.39 -14.25
CA ARG A 209 -1.88 -12.79 -15.59
C ARG A 209 -1.57 -11.30 -15.48
N LYS A 210 -0.38 -10.90 -15.94
CA LYS A 210 -0.06 -9.50 -16.14
C LYS A 210 -0.78 -8.95 -17.36
N ARG A 211 -1.24 -7.72 -17.26
CA ARG A 211 -1.69 -6.94 -18.41
C ARG A 211 -0.47 -6.30 -19.08
N SER A 212 -0.37 -6.41 -20.40
CA SER A 212 0.58 -5.61 -21.17
C SER A 212 0.17 -4.14 -21.06
N SER A 213 1.11 -3.26 -20.76
CA SER A 213 0.86 -1.82 -20.84
C SER A 213 0.51 -1.47 -22.30
N SER A 214 -0.68 -0.93 -22.54
CA SER A 214 -0.93 -0.16 -23.75
C SER A 214 -0.01 1.07 -23.67
N ILE A 215 0.74 1.31 -24.75
CA ILE A 215 1.66 2.45 -24.90
C ILE A 215 0.92 3.76 -24.65
#